data_AF-A0A7K2QJV4-F1
#
_entry.id   AF-A0A7K2QJV4-F1
#
_cell.length_a   1.000
_cell.length_b   1.000
_cell.length_c   1.000
_cell.angle_alpha   90.00
_cell.angle_beta   90.00
_cell.angle_gamma   90.00
#
_symmetry.space_group_name_H-M   'P 1'
#
loop_
_entity.id
_entity.type
_entity.pdbx_description
1 polymer ?
#
loop_
_entity_poly.entity_id
_entity_poly.type
_entity_poly.pdbx_seq_one_letter_code
_entity_poly.pdbx_strand_id
1 'polypeptide(L)'
;MGRKQVWDQADVLARAMRLFRHRGYLGASVRDIEEATGLHPGSLYRVFHSKEGLFCAALDAYNDQVVQGRVRAHLLEQPDPVAGIRSFFTSTFETGLDPD
;
A
#
# COMPACT_ATOMS: atom_id res chain seq x y z
N MET A 1 14.69 6.96 29.96
CA MET A 1 14.12 5.69 29.48
C MET A 1 13.08 6.02 28.42
N GLY A 2 13.32 5.64 27.15
CA GLY A 2 12.49 6.05 26.02
C GLY A 2 11.16 5.29 25.98
N ARG A 3 10.04 6.01 25.85
CA ARG A 3 8.72 5.41 25.66
C ARG A 3 8.73 4.58 24.38
N LYS A 4 8.46 3.27 24.49
CA LYS A 4 8.37 2.37 23.33
C LYS A 4 7.20 2.87 22.47
N GLN A 5 7.51 3.50 21.33
CA GLN A 5 6.49 3.99 20.42
C GLN A 5 5.75 2.77 19.84
N VAL A 6 4.45 2.72 20.07
CA VAL A 6 3.56 1.71 19.49
C VAL A 6 3.07 2.31 18.19
N TRP A 7 3.37 1.65 17.07
CA TRP A 7 2.89 2.02 15.74
C TRP A 7 1.88 0.98 15.26
N ASP A 8 0.87 1.43 14.54
CA ASP A 8 -0.06 0.56 13.82
C ASP A 8 0.57 0.14 12.50
N GLN A 9 0.74 -1.17 12.31
CA GLN A 9 1.32 -1.72 11.10
C GLN A 9 0.51 -1.36 9.85
N ALA A 10 -0.83 -1.28 9.93
CA ALA A 10 -1.66 -0.93 8.79
C ALA A 10 -1.41 0.52 8.33
N ASP A 11 -1.31 1.46 9.28
CA ASP A 11 -0.99 2.86 8.99
C ASP A 11 0.43 3.02 8.43
N VAL A 12 1.41 2.29 8.98
CA VAL A 12 2.78 2.26 8.45
C VAL A 12 2.80 1.78 6.99
N LEU A 13 2.10 0.70 6.67
CA LEU A 13 2.04 0.15 5.31
C LEU A 13 1.32 1.10 4.35
N ALA A 14 0.23 1.75 4.77
CA ALA A 14 -0.48 2.73 3.96
C ALA A 14 0.41 3.95 3.64
N ARG A 15 1.13 4.48 4.63
CA ARG A 15 2.08 5.60 4.45
C ARG A 15 3.26 5.23 3.58
N ALA A 16 3.83 4.04 3.77
CA ALA A 16 4.92 3.52 2.94
C ALA A 16 4.45 3.36 1.48
N MET A 17 3.26 2.79 1.27
CA MET A 17 2.64 2.64 -0.04
C MET A 17 2.48 4.00 -0.75
N ARG A 18 1.96 5.03 -0.07
CA ARG A 18 1.88 6.39 -0.62
C ARG A 18 3.27 6.93 -1.01
N LEU A 19 4.26 6.81 -0.13
CA LEU A 19 5.62 7.25 -0.43
C LEU A 19 6.18 6.56 -1.69
N PHE A 20 6.06 5.23 -1.78
CA PHE A 20 6.55 4.48 -2.93
C PHE A 20 5.76 4.79 -4.21
N ARG A 21 4.47 5.07 -4.12
CA ARG A 21 3.65 5.52 -5.26
C ARG A 21 4.15 6.86 -5.81
N HIS A 22 4.52 7.80 -4.95
CA HIS A 22 4.96 9.14 -5.38
C HIS A 22 6.42 9.18 -5.84
N ARG A 23 7.32 8.47 -5.15
CA ARG A 23 8.78 8.53 -5.42
C ARG A 23 9.34 7.34 -6.20
N GLY A 24 8.53 6.31 -6.38
CA GLY A 24 9.00 5.01 -6.84
C GLY A 24 9.85 4.29 -5.78
N TYR A 25 10.08 3.00 -6.02
CA TYR A 25 10.91 2.18 -5.15
C TYR A 25 12.34 2.75 -5.03
N LEU A 26 13.00 3.01 -6.15
CA LEU A 26 14.39 3.47 -6.17
C LEU A 26 14.56 4.90 -5.62
N GLY A 27 13.56 5.77 -5.79
CA GLY A 27 13.61 7.16 -5.37
C GLY A 27 13.29 7.41 -3.88
N ALA A 28 12.74 6.42 -3.17
CA ALA A 28 12.47 6.53 -1.73
C ALA A 28 13.71 6.12 -0.91
N SER A 29 14.29 7.03 -0.13
CA SER A 29 15.38 6.68 0.81
C SER A 29 14.83 6.10 2.13
N VAL A 30 15.70 5.47 2.93
CA VAL A 30 15.32 5.00 4.28
C VAL A 30 14.89 6.18 5.17
N ARG A 31 15.50 7.35 4.97
CA ARG A 31 15.13 8.59 5.65
C ARG A 31 13.73 9.05 5.25
N ASP A 32 13.40 9.01 3.96
CA ASP A 32 12.05 9.37 3.50
C ASP A 32 10.99 8.42 4.11
N ILE A 33 11.33 7.13 4.24
CA ILE A 33 10.45 6.14 4.88
C ILE A 33 10.24 6.47 6.36
N GLU A 34 11.31 6.77 7.07
CA GLU A 34 11.24 7.20 8.47
C GLU A 34 10.40 8.47 8.63
N GLU A 35 10.59 9.47 7.78
CA GLU A 35 9.80 10.71 7.78
C GLU A 35 8.32 10.46 7.46
N ALA A 36 8.01 9.57 6.50
CA ALA A 36 6.64 9.27 6.11
C ALA A 36 5.88 8.41 7.14
N THR A 37 6.56 7.43 7.74
CA THR A 37 5.94 6.38 8.58
C THR A 37 6.15 6.58 10.07
N GLY A 38 7.10 7.43 10.48
CA GLY A 38 7.57 7.53 11.86
C GLY A 38 8.38 6.32 12.34
N LEU A 39 8.68 5.37 11.46
CA LEU A 39 9.39 4.15 11.80
C LEU A 39 10.91 4.36 11.69
N HIS A 40 11.59 4.40 12.84
CA HIS A 40 13.04 4.46 12.85
C HIS A 40 13.68 3.26 12.10
N PRO A 41 14.85 3.44 11.45
CA PRO A 41 15.49 2.41 10.62
C PRO A 41 15.67 1.06 11.31
N GLY A 42 16.06 1.06 12.59
CA GLY A 42 16.21 -0.17 13.36
C GLY A 42 14.91 -0.94 13.56
N SER A 43 13.77 -0.26 13.68
CA SER A 43 12.45 -0.91 13.74
C SER A 43 12.01 -1.41 12.38
N LEU A 44 12.27 -0.63 11.32
CA LEU A 44 12.04 -1.04 9.93
C LEU A 44 12.74 -2.37 9.64
N TYR A 45 14.05 -2.44 9.85
CA TYR A 45 14.81 -3.66 9.55
C TYR A 45 14.48 -4.83 10.49
N ARG A 46 14.01 -4.56 11.70
CA ARG A 46 13.54 -5.64 12.60
C ARG A 46 12.23 -6.28 12.13
N VAL A 47 11.31 -5.48 11.58
CA VAL A 47 9.96 -5.95 11.20
C VAL A 47 9.91 -6.42 9.77
N PHE A 48 10.49 -5.64 8.86
CA PHE A 48 10.38 -5.85 7.43
C PHE A 48 11.67 -6.38 6.80
N HIS A 49 12.74 -6.54 7.59
CA HIS A 49 14.05 -7.07 7.20
C HIS A 49 14.84 -6.21 6.21
N SER A 50 14.17 -5.49 5.30
CA SER A 50 14.79 -4.57 4.36
C SER A 50 13.78 -3.53 3.83
N LYS A 51 14.26 -2.59 3.02
CA LYS A 51 13.41 -1.65 2.30
C LYS A 51 12.55 -2.39 1.26
N GLU A 52 13.12 -3.38 0.59
CA GLU A 52 12.41 -4.30 -0.31
C GLU A 52 11.30 -5.03 0.44
N GLY A 53 11.57 -5.54 1.65
CA GLY A 53 10.55 -6.22 2.45
C GLY A 53 9.40 -5.31 2.86
N LEU A 54 9.68 -4.05 3.21
CA LEU A 54 8.63 -3.06 3.46
C LEU A 54 7.84 -2.75 2.19
N PHE A 55 8.52 -2.62 1.05
CA PHE A 55 7.88 -2.38 -0.25
C PHE A 55 6.93 -3.51 -0.64
N CYS A 56 7.37 -4.78 -0.53
CA CYS A 56 6.52 -5.94 -0.78
C CYS A 56 5.32 -5.98 0.16
N ALA A 57 5.53 -5.78 1.46
CA ALA A 57 4.43 -5.77 2.43
C ALA A 57 3.41 -4.64 2.15
N ALA A 58 3.88 -3.47 1.70
CA ALA A 58 3.02 -2.36 1.33
C ALA A 58 2.22 -2.65 0.05
N LEU A 59 2.81 -3.35 -0.93
CA LEU A 59 2.13 -3.81 -2.13
C LEU A 59 1.09 -4.89 -1.82
N ASP A 60 1.41 -5.86 -0.96
CA ASP A 60 0.49 -6.92 -0.55
C ASP A 60 -0.73 -6.31 0.15
N ALA A 61 -0.51 -5.36 1.08
CA ALA A 61 -1.59 -4.63 1.73
C ALA A 61 -2.48 -3.88 0.73
N TYR A 62 -1.89 -3.22 -0.28
CA TYR A 62 -2.66 -2.57 -1.34
C TYR A 62 -3.47 -3.57 -2.19
N ASN A 63 -2.87 -4.71 -2.51
CA ASN A 63 -3.56 -5.76 -3.26
C ASN A 63 -4.79 -6.27 -2.50
N ASP A 64 -4.63 -6.54 -1.21
CA ASP A 64 -5.70 -7.06 -0.36
C ASP A 64 -6.81 -6.02 -0.13
N GLN A 65 -6.44 -4.76 0.12
CA GLN A 65 -7.41 -3.71 0.46
C GLN A 65 -8.10 -3.09 -0.75
N VAL A 66 -7.43 -2.99 -1.90
CA VAL A 66 -7.92 -2.25 -3.07
C VAL A 66 -8.21 -3.16 -4.25
N VAL A 67 -7.29 -4.07 -4.59
CA VAL A 67 -7.38 -4.84 -5.84
C VAL A 67 -8.34 -6.01 -5.70
N GLN A 68 -8.21 -6.83 -4.65
CA GLN A 68 -9.00 -8.06 -4.47
C GLN A 68 -10.50 -7.80 -4.44
N GLY A 69 -10.94 -6.80 -3.68
CA GLY A 69 -12.36 -6.43 -3.61
C GLY A 69 -12.93 -6.03 -4.98
N ARG A 70 -12.16 -5.28 -5.76
CA ARG A 70 -12.55 -4.84 -7.11
C ARG A 70 -12.55 -5.99 -8.11
N VAL A 71 -11.53 -6.85 -8.08
CA VAL A 71 -11.48 -8.07 -8.90
C VAL A 71 -12.70 -8.94 -8.62
N ARG A 72 -13.03 -9.17 -7.35
CA ARG A 72 -14.19 -9.96 -6.97
C ARG A 72 -15.49 -9.35 -7.51
N ALA A 73 -15.76 -8.08 -7.17
CA ALA A 73 -17.01 -7.41 -7.51
C ALA A 73 -17.22 -7.25 -9.03
N HIS A 74 -16.16 -6.99 -9.80
CA HIS A 74 -16.27 -6.65 -11.21
C HIS A 74 -15.88 -7.78 -12.17
N LEU A 75 -15.08 -8.76 -11.76
CA LEU A 75 -14.61 -9.82 -12.66
C LEU A 75 -15.12 -11.21 -12.29
N LEU A 76 -15.23 -11.54 -11.00
CA LEU A 76 -15.61 -12.89 -10.56
C LEU A 76 -17.13 -13.05 -10.36
N GLU A 77 -17.81 -12.00 -9.94
CA GLU A 77 -19.24 -12.01 -9.60
C GLU A 77 -20.12 -11.39 -10.70
N GLN A 78 -19.59 -11.18 -11.92
CA GLN A 78 -20.31 -10.59 -13.04
C GLN A 78 -20.79 -11.63 -14.07
N PRO A 79 -22.08 -11.62 -14.47
CA PRO A 79 -22.61 -12.54 -15.48
C PRO A 79 -22.07 -12.29 -16.90
N ASP A 80 -21.79 -11.02 -17.24
CA ASP A 80 -21.23 -10.62 -18.54
C ASP A 80 -19.74 -10.26 -18.36
N PRO A 81 -18.81 -11.11 -18.86
CA PRO A 81 -17.37 -10.88 -18.72
C PRO A 81 -16.88 -9.56 -19.36
N VAL A 82 -17.47 -9.14 -20.48
CA VAL A 82 -17.04 -7.92 -21.19
C VAL A 82 -17.50 -6.68 -20.42
N ALA A 83 -18.74 -6.70 -19.91
CA ALA A 83 -19.23 -5.66 -19.01
C ALA A 83 -18.41 -5.61 -17.71
N GLY A 84 -18.03 -6.78 -17.17
CA GLY A 84 -17.18 -6.89 -15.98
C GLY A 84 -15.80 -6.27 -16.16
N ILE A 85 -15.10 -6.59 -17.25
CA ILE A 85 -13.80 -5.97 -17.59
C ILE A 85 -13.94 -4.45 -17.69
N ARG A 86 -14.97 -3.96 -18.40
CA ARG A 86 -15.23 -2.52 -18.51
C ARG A 86 -15.44 -1.89 -17.14
N SER A 87 -16.29 -2.49 -16.31
CA SER A 87 -16.61 -2.01 -14.96
C SER A 87 -15.38 -2.00 -14.04
N PHE A 88 -14.53 -3.02 -14.12
CA PHE A 88 -13.27 -3.08 -13.39
C PHE A 88 -12.34 -1.92 -13.77
N PHE A 89 -12.17 -1.64 -15.07
CA PHE A 89 -11.35 -0.51 -15.50
C PHE A 89 -11.98 0.83 -15.10
N THR A 90 -13.29 1.01 -15.27
CA THR A 90 -13.95 2.29 -14.94
C THR A 90 -13.96 2.58 -13.44
N SER A 91 -14.04 1.56 -12.58
CA SER A 91 -14.00 1.76 -11.12
C SER A 91 -12.67 2.32 -10.61
N THR A 92 -11.58 2.23 -11.39
CA THR A 92 -10.31 2.91 -11.06
C THR A 92 -10.45 4.44 -11.04
N PHE A 93 -11.38 5.00 -11.83
CA PHE A 93 -11.59 6.44 -11.93
C PHE A 93 -12.62 6.94 -10.91
N GLU A 94 -13.57 6.08 -10.52
CA GLU A 94 -14.62 6.39 -9.53
C GLU A 94 -14.06 6.37 -8.10
N THR A 95 -13.12 5.47 -7.83
CA THR A 95 -12.44 5.36 -6.53
C THR A 95 -11.25 6.34 -6.45
N GLY A 96 -11.43 7.53 -7.03
CA GLY A 96 -10.38 8.49 -7.36
C GLY A 96 -9.27 8.53 -6.33
N LEU A 97 -8.03 8.40 -6.83
CA LEU A 97 -6.77 8.86 -6.24
C LEU A 97 -6.89 9.11 -4.72
N ASP A 98 -6.41 8.15 -3.92
CA ASP A 98 -6.32 8.22 -2.44
C ASP A 98 -6.48 9.66 -1.93
N PRO A 99 -7.53 9.98 -1.14
CA PRO A 99 -7.61 11.30 -0.54
C PRO A 99 -6.35 11.48 0.32
N ASP A 100 -5.61 12.56 0.04
CA ASP A 100 -4.40 12.94 0.78
C ASP A 100 -4.59 12.87 2.31
#